data_AF-A0AAC9ZDT4-F1
#
_entry.id   AF-A0AAC9ZDT4-F1
#
_cell.length_a   1.000
_cell.length_b   1.000
_cell.length_c   1.000
_cell.angle_alpha   90.00
_cell.angle_beta   90.00
_cell.angle_gamma   90.00
#
_symmetry.space_group_name_H-M   'P 1'
#
loop_
_entity.id
_entity.type
_entity.pdbx_description
1 polymer ?
#
loop_
_entity_poly.entity_id
_entity_poly.type
_entity_poly.pdbx_seq_one_letter_code
_entity_poly.pdbx_strand_id
1 'polypeptide(L)'
;MPFVNPTNEGRVLKMVETLQLILKSAQSNSAEDTDIQDMLRPLTDELAGLGAAAAPTVAQDVRQEQRGSWTGKAPQWASVHDMAEQADLKDLTVAMAVYLNRIDEALS
;
A
#
# COMPACT_ATOMS: atom_id res chain seq x y z
N MET A 1 23.47 -22.79 1.38
CA MET A 1 22.71 -22.28 2.54
C MET A 1 21.34 -21.85 2.06
N PRO A 2 20.27 -21.98 2.87
CA PRO A 2 18.95 -21.47 2.52
C PRO A 2 19.01 -19.95 2.30
N PHE A 3 18.16 -19.42 1.41
CA PHE A 3 18.07 -17.97 1.18
C PHE A 3 17.62 -17.23 2.44
N VAL A 4 16.62 -17.78 3.15
CA VAL A 4 16.25 -17.35 4.50
C VAL A 4 17.30 -17.89 5.48
N ASN A 5 18.16 -17.01 5.98
CA ASN A 5 19.20 -17.33 6.93
C ASN A 5 19.53 -16.09 7.79
N PRO A 6 20.18 -16.26 8.96
CA PRO A 6 20.47 -15.15 9.86
C PRO A 6 21.31 -14.03 9.24
N THR A 7 22.16 -14.34 8.25
CA THR A 7 22.97 -13.32 7.56
C THR A 7 22.09 -12.43 6.68
N ASN A 8 21.17 -13.01 5.91
CA ASN A 8 20.26 -12.26 5.05
C ASN A 8 19.20 -11.51 5.86
N GLU A 9 18.69 -12.09 6.94
CA GLU A 9 17.82 -11.40 7.90
C GLU A 9 18.53 -10.18 8.51
N GLY A 10 19.80 -10.33 8.91
CA GLY A 10 20.61 -9.22 9.40
C GLY A 10 20.86 -8.13 8.35
N ARG A 11 20.94 -8.47 7.06
CA ARG A 11 21.04 -7.49 5.97
C ARG A 11 19.75 -6.68 5.82
N VAL A 12 18.59 -7.33 5.90
CA VAL A 12 17.28 -6.66 5.84
C VAL A 12 17.11 -5.71 7.04
N LEU A 13 17.47 -6.13 8.25
CA LEU A 13 17.41 -5.25 9.43
C LEU A 13 18.26 -3.98 9.22
N LYS A 14 19.48 -4.10 8.69
CA LYS A 14 20.33 -2.94 8.40
C LYS A 14 19.71 -1.99 7.36
N MET A 15 19.00 -2.52 6.36
CA MET A 15 18.28 -1.70 5.39
C MET A 15 17.18 -0.88 6.08
N VAL A 16 16.43 -1.50 6.99
CA VAL A 16 15.38 -0.82 7.77
C VAL A 16 15.97 0.25 8.69
N GLU A 17 17.06 -0.06 9.42
CA GLU A 17 17.76 0.91 10.27
C GLU A 17 18.26 2.11 9.45
N THR A 18 18.81 1.87 8.26
CA THR A 18 19.28 2.94 7.37
C THR A 18 18.12 3.81 6.87
N LEU A 19 16.99 3.20 6.52
CA LEU A 19 15.77 3.92 6.12
C LEU A 19 15.27 4.83 7.26
N GLN A 20 15.28 4.34 8.51
CA GLN A 20 14.88 5.16 9.67
C GLN A 20 15.79 6.38 9.87
N LEU A 21 17.09 6.26 9.61
CA LEU A 21 18.02 7.40 9.65
C LEU A 21 17.69 8.45 8.58
N ILE A 22 17.34 8.01 7.37
CA ILE A 22 16.91 8.90 6.28
C ILE A 22 15.63 9.63 6.68
N LEU A 23 14.62 8.94 7.19
CA LEU A 23 13.36 9.55 7.62
C LEU A 23 13.56 10.54 8.78
N LYS A 24 14.44 10.21 9.73
CA LYS A 24 14.81 11.14 10.80
C LYS A 24 15.49 12.40 10.26
N SER A 25 16.38 12.24 9.27
CA SER A 25 17.00 13.37 8.58
C SER A 25 15.96 14.21 7.84
N ALA A 26 15.05 13.59 7.11
CA ALA A 26 13.97 14.27 6.41
C ALA A 26 13.10 15.12 7.35
N GLN A 27 12.70 14.56 8.50
CA GLN A 27 11.98 15.30 9.55
C GLN A 27 12.80 16.48 10.07
N SER A 28 14.09 16.29 10.34
CA SER A 28 14.96 17.37 10.82
C SER A 28 15.16 18.48 9.80
N ASN A 29 15.02 18.18 8.50
CA ASN A 29 15.19 19.13 7.41
C ASN A 29 13.85 19.64 6.85
N SER A 30 12.71 19.28 7.47
CA SER A 30 11.36 19.62 6.98
C SER A 30 11.17 19.28 5.50
N ALA A 31 11.70 18.13 5.07
CA ALA A 31 11.52 17.66 3.70
C ALA A 31 10.05 17.35 3.42
N GLU A 32 9.60 17.64 2.19
CA GLU A 32 8.25 17.28 1.77
C GLU A 32 8.15 15.77 1.50
N ASP A 33 6.96 15.20 1.63
CA ASP A 33 6.73 13.78 1.39
C ASP A 33 7.10 13.37 -0.04
N THR A 34 6.93 14.28 -1.00
CA THR A 34 7.34 14.14 -2.40
C THR A 34 8.85 13.99 -2.55
N ASP A 35 9.65 14.80 -1.84
CA ASP A 35 11.11 14.72 -1.86
C ASP A 35 11.61 13.40 -1.26
N ILE A 36 10.95 12.92 -0.20
CA ILE A 36 11.26 11.63 0.43
C ILE A 36 10.95 10.48 -0.55
N GLN A 37 9.79 10.53 -1.22
CA GLN A 37 9.40 9.51 -2.21
C GLN A 37 10.36 9.47 -3.39
N ASP A 38 10.72 10.63 -3.96
CA ASP A 38 11.66 10.71 -5.09
C ASP A 38 13.05 10.19 -4.70
N MET A 39 13.52 10.51 -3.48
CA MET A 39 14.80 10.03 -2.98
C MET A 39 14.81 8.51 -2.75
N LEU A 40 13.70 7.93 -2.28
CA LEU A 40 13.59 6.49 -2.02
C LEU A 40 13.21 5.67 -3.26
N ARG A 41 12.86 6.33 -4.37
CA ARG A 41 12.42 5.67 -5.61
C ARG A 41 13.34 4.53 -6.10
N PRO A 42 14.68 4.66 -6.11
CA PRO A 42 15.55 3.56 -6.53
C PRO A 42 15.41 2.30 -5.67
N LEU A 43 15.20 2.45 -4.36
CA LEU A 43 15.01 1.32 -3.45
C LEU A 43 13.65 0.66 -3.69
N THR A 44 12.60 1.45 -3.89
CA THR A 44 11.26 0.93 -4.17
C THR A 44 11.18 0.29 -5.55
N ASP A 45 11.93 0.76 -6.54
CA ASP A 45 12.00 0.17 -7.89
C ASP A 45 12.67 -1.20 -7.86
N GLU A 46 13.75 -1.37 -7.10
CA GLU A 46 14.40 -2.68 -6.91
C GLU A 46 13.45 -3.68 -6.22
N LEU A 47 12.74 -3.25 -5.17
CA LEU A 47 11.75 -4.07 -4.47
C LEU A 47 10.54 -4.38 -5.35
N ALA A 48 10.08 -3.39 -6.12
CA ALA A 48 9.04 -3.58 -7.11
C ALA A 48 9.51 -4.57 -8.18
N GLY A 49 10.76 -4.54 -8.63
CA GLY A 49 11.35 -5.50 -9.55
C GLY A 49 11.28 -6.96 -9.06
N LEU A 50 11.27 -7.18 -7.74
CA LEU A 50 11.06 -8.50 -7.13
C LEU A 50 9.58 -8.94 -7.12
N GLY A 51 8.63 -8.03 -7.41
CA GLY A 51 7.19 -8.25 -7.52
C GLY A 51 6.52 -7.76 -8.82
N ALA A 52 7.28 -7.22 -9.78
CA ALA A 52 6.79 -6.56 -11.00
C ALA A 52 6.55 -7.53 -12.16
N ALA A 53 5.78 -8.57 -11.87
CA ALA A 53 4.76 -9.02 -12.80
C ALA A 53 3.34 -8.57 -12.38
N ALA A 54 3.20 -7.60 -11.46
CA ALA A 54 1.88 -7.12 -11.05
C ALA A 54 1.83 -5.59 -10.84
N ALA A 55 1.86 -4.84 -11.95
CA ALA A 55 0.78 -3.94 -12.35
C ALA A 55 1.31 -2.98 -13.44
N PRO A 56 0.69 -2.92 -14.63
CA PRO A 56 1.01 -1.87 -15.59
C PRO A 56 0.60 -0.53 -15.01
N THR A 57 1.45 0.47 -15.21
CA THR A 57 1.11 1.89 -15.08
C THR A 57 -0.03 2.19 -16.06
N VAL A 58 -1.28 1.96 -15.64
CA VAL A 58 -2.43 2.49 -16.36
C VAL A 58 -2.50 3.95 -16.00
N ALA A 59 -2.06 4.80 -16.93
CA ALA A 59 -2.54 6.17 -16.99
C ALA A 59 -4.08 6.09 -17.00
N GLN A 60 -4.71 6.38 -15.86
CA GLN A 60 -6.17 6.45 -15.81
C GLN A 60 -6.59 7.79 -16.39
N ASP A 61 -6.80 7.73 -17.70
CA ASP A 61 -7.74 8.57 -18.43
C ASP A 61 -9.06 8.57 -17.64
N VAL A 62 -9.49 9.77 -17.25
CA VAL A 62 -10.70 10.02 -16.47
C VAL A 62 -11.89 9.68 -17.34
N ARG A 63 -12.33 8.41 -17.31
CA ARG A 63 -13.65 8.01 -17.81
C ARG A 63 -14.45 7.38 -16.69
N GLN A 64 -15.22 8.27 -16.10
CA GLN A 64 -16.40 8.06 -15.30
C GLN A 64 -17.34 7.02 -15.96
N GLU A 65 -17.26 5.76 -15.54
CA GLU A 65 -18.22 4.67 -15.76
C GLU A 65 -17.66 3.45 -15.00
N GLN A 66 -18.29 2.79 -14.03
CA GLN A 66 -19.70 2.54 -13.76
C GLN A 66 -19.93 2.52 -12.25
N ARG A 67 -21.05 3.10 -11.84
CA ARG A 67 -21.64 2.96 -10.51
C ARG A 67 -22.10 1.51 -10.35
N GLY A 68 -21.21 0.62 -9.91
CA GLY A 68 -21.55 -0.76 -9.56
C GLY A 68 -22.47 -0.77 -8.35
N SER A 69 -23.78 -0.85 -8.57
CA SER A 69 -24.74 -1.18 -7.52
C SER A 69 -24.47 -2.61 -7.11
N TRP A 70 -23.88 -2.80 -5.94
CA TRP A 70 -23.70 -4.11 -5.34
C TRP A 70 -25.08 -4.65 -4.92
N THR A 71 -25.50 -5.75 -5.54
CA THR A 71 -26.76 -6.45 -5.27
C THR A 71 -26.55 -7.77 -4.52
N GLY A 72 -25.36 -7.99 -3.95
CA GLY A 72 -25.07 -9.15 -3.10
C GLY A 72 -25.76 -9.00 -1.74
N LYS A 73 -26.18 -10.11 -1.10
CA LYS A 73 -26.54 -10.06 0.31
C LYS A 73 -25.28 -9.71 1.13
N ALA A 74 -25.41 -8.81 2.09
CA ALA A 74 -24.34 -8.52 3.05
C ALA A 74 -23.93 -9.81 3.75
N PRO A 75 -22.65 -10.22 3.66
CA PRO A 75 -22.15 -11.28 4.48
C PRO A 75 -22.34 -10.88 5.95
N GLN A 76 -22.87 -11.81 6.76
CA GLN A 76 -23.03 -11.58 8.19
C GLN A 76 -21.68 -11.74 8.88
N TRP A 77 -20.77 -10.79 8.68
CA TRP A 77 -19.55 -10.72 9.49
C TRP A 77 -19.90 -10.06 10.83
N ALA A 78 -19.65 -10.77 11.93
CA ALA A 78 -20.02 -10.32 13.27
C ALA A 78 -19.12 -9.17 13.76
N SER A 79 -17.91 -9.04 13.20
CA SER A 79 -16.95 -7.99 13.54
C SER A 79 -16.04 -7.64 12.36
N VAL A 80 -15.39 -6.47 12.41
CA VAL A 80 -14.36 -6.04 11.44
C VAL A 80 -13.19 -7.03 11.40
N HIS A 81 -12.92 -7.71 12.52
CA HIS A 81 -11.88 -8.72 12.60
C HIS A 81 -12.24 -9.97 11.78
N ASP A 82 -13.49 -10.45 11.88
CA ASP A 82 -13.97 -11.58 11.07
C ASP A 82 -13.99 -11.23 9.57
N MET A 83 -14.29 -9.97 9.24
CA MET A 83 -14.19 -9.47 7.87
C MET A 83 -12.74 -9.51 7.38
N ALA A 84 -11.77 -9.11 8.19
CA ALA A 84 -10.36 -9.12 7.79
C ALA A 84 -9.78 -10.53 7.61
N GLU A 85 -10.26 -11.53 8.36
CA GLU A 85 -9.81 -12.93 8.24
C GLU A 85 -10.48 -13.68 7.08
N GLN A 86 -11.74 -13.37 6.77
CA GLN A 86 -12.54 -14.15 5.81
C GLN A 86 -12.76 -13.46 4.46
N ALA A 87 -12.58 -12.14 4.38
CA ALA A 87 -12.75 -11.44 3.12
C ALA A 87 -11.54 -11.68 2.21
N ASP A 88 -11.82 -11.92 0.94
CA ASP A 88 -10.80 -11.92 -0.10
C ASP A 88 -10.15 -10.52 -0.16
N LEU A 89 -8.86 -10.45 -0.45
CA LEU A 89 -8.09 -9.20 -0.53
C LEU A 89 -8.75 -8.20 -1.49
N LYS A 90 -9.43 -8.72 -2.52
CA LYS A 90 -10.24 -7.92 -3.45
C LYS A 90 -11.38 -7.19 -2.75
N ASP A 91 -12.12 -7.86 -1.88
CA ASP A 91 -13.27 -7.29 -1.17
C ASP A 91 -12.82 -6.27 -0.12
N LEU A 92 -11.69 -6.51 0.54
CA LEU A 92 -11.06 -5.53 1.45
C LEU A 92 -10.61 -4.27 0.72
N THR A 93 -10.00 -4.43 -0.46
CA THR A 93 -9.56 -3.30 -1.29
C THR A 93 -10.75 -2.45 -1.76
N VAL A 94 -11.85 -3.09 -2.17
CA VAL A 94 -13.09 -2.40 -2.56
C VAL A 94 -13.72 -1.68 -1.37
N ALA A 95 -13.79 -2.32 -0.20
CA ALA A 95 -14.32 -1.70 1.01
C ALA A 95 -13.50 -0.45 1.42
N MET A 96 -12.17 -0.52 1.32
CA MET A 96 -11.29 0.60 1.61
C MET A 96 -11.47 1.74 0.60
N ALA A 97 -11.60 1.45 -0.70
CA ALA A 97 -11.86 2.46 -1.72
C ALA A 97 -13.22 3.16 -1.48
N VAL A 98 -14.26 2.40 -1.13
CA VAL A 98 -15.58 2.97 -0.79
C VAL A 98 -15.50 3.86 0.45
N TYR A 99 -14.76 3.45 1.48
CA TYR A 99 -14.57 4.25 2.70
C TYR A 99 -13.84 5.57 2.42
N LEU A 100 -12.73 5.52 1.66
CA LEU A 100 -11.95 6.70 1.31
C LEU A 100 -12.78 7.68 0.46
N ASN A 101 -13.53 7.18 -0.51
CA ASN A 101 -14.42 8.03 -1.33
C ASN A 101 -15.52 8.70 -0.49
N ARG A 102 -16.06 8.01 0.53
CA ARG A 102 -17.05 8.60 1.44
C ARG A 102 -16.48 9.68 2.35
N ILE A 103 -15.22 9.56 2.75
CA ILE A 103 -14.53 10.61 3.50
C ILE A 103 -14.35 11.85 2.63
N ASP A 104 -13.94 11.66 1.37
CA ASP A 104 -13.74 12.75 0.42
C ASP A 104 -15.04 13.50 0.15
N GLU A 105 -16.15 12.79 -0.07
CA GLU A 105 -17.49 13.38 -0.19
C GLU A 105 -17.97 14.14 1.06
N ALA A 106 -17.53 13.73 2.26
CA ALA A 106 -17.93 14.38 3.52
C ALA A 106 -17.06 15.60 3.88
N LEU A 107 -15.89 15.72 3.27
CA LEU A 107 -14.95 16.83 3.47
C LEU A 107 -14.99 17.89 2.36
N SER A 108 -15.73 17.62 1.27
CA SER A 108 -16.02 18.57 0.18
C SER A 108 -17.34 19.32 0.38
#